data_AF-A0A522QQR9-F1
#
_entry.id   AF-A0A522QQR9-F1
#
_cell.length_a   1.000
_cell.length_b   1.000
_cell.length_c   1.000
_cell.angle_alpha   90.00
_cell.angle_beta   90.00
_cell.angle_gamma   90.00
#
_symmetry.space_group_name_H-M   'P 1'
#
loop_
_entity.id
_entity.type
_entity.pdbx_description
1 polymer ?
#
loop_
_entity_poly.entity_id
_entity_poly.type
_entity_poly.pdbx_seq_one_letter_code
_entity_poly.pdbx_strand_id
1 'polypeptide(L)'
;MTAGETLAIVIDRDGITEPLSLAAAPAGWRITSVPLHSKDLSFGDCVTLEALPDALRVLSMQAGGWTTLRSRCPIPKSAALVCEITSLGWLVRWAPSGHLALAVPIELLERAEALLDRCEARSIIAAFERAK
;
A
#
# COMPACT_ATOMS: atom_id res chain seq x y z
N MET A 1 27.41 1.78 -8.98
CA MET A 1 26.56 1.81 -7.78
C MET A 1 25.31 1.01 -8.07
N THR A 2 25.19 -0.19 -7.50
CA THR A 2 23.96 -0.98 -7.54
C THR A 2 22.92 -0.24 -6.71
N ALA A 3 21.79 0.15 -7.33
CA ALA A 3 20.66 0.73 -6.62
C ALA A 3 20.08 -0.35 -5.68
N GLY A 4 20.52 -0.32 -4.42
CA GLY A 4 19.98 -1.18 -3.37
C GLY A 4 18.66 -0.61 -2.90
N GLU A 5 17.63 -1.44 -2.88
CA GLU A 5 16.39 -1.10 -2.17
C GLU A 5 16.72 -0.84 -0.70
N THR A 6 16.21 0.26 -0.16
CA THR A 6 16.40 0.65 1.23
C THR A 6 15.06 0.66 1.93
N LEU A 7 14.97 0.02 3.10
CA LEU A 7 13.81 0.14 3.99
C LEU A 7 14.03 1.34 4.91
N ALA A 8 13.09 2.28 4.94
CA ALA A 8 13.18 3.48 5.77
C ALA A 8 11.84 3.79 6.45
N ILE A 9 11.89 4.42 7.63
CA ILE A 9 10.71 5.03 8.24
C ILE A 9 10.47 6.37 7.54
N VAL A 10 9.33 6.48 6.87
CA VAL A 10 8.93 7.67 6.14
C VAL A 10 7.80 8.36 6.88
N ILE A 11 7.94 9.66 7.09
CA ILE A 11 6.90 10.56 7.57
C ILE A 11 6.27 11.20 6.34
N ASP A 12 4.98 10.92 6.12
CA ASP A 12 4.23 11.57 5.05
C ASP A 12 3.82 13.01 5.42
N ARG A 13 3.07 13.66 4.52
CA ARG A 13 2.66 15.06 4.69
C ARG A 13 1.68 15.29 5.85
N ASP A 14 0.95 14.26 6.26
CA ASP A 14 -0.01 14.31 7.36
C ASP A 14 0.60 13.90 8.70
N GLY A 15 1.92 13.63 8.72
CA GLY A 15 2.63 13.18 9.92
C GLY A 15 2.45 11.69 10.21
N ILE A 16 1.89 10.91 9.27
CA ILE A 16 1.81 9.46 9.40
C ILE A 16 3.20 8.89 9.16
N THR A 17 3.64 8.04 10.08
CA THR A 17 4.92 7.33 9.97
C THR A 17 4.69 5.89 9.56
N GLU A 18 5.37 5.44 8.51
CA GLU A 18 5.35 4.03 8.13
C GLU A 18 6.65 3.53 7.49
N PRO A 19 6.97 2.23 7.64
CA PRO A 19 8.10 1.64 6.95
C PRO A 19 7.79 1.43 5.46
N LEU A 20 8.59 2.08 4.61
CA LEU A 20 8.53 1.98 3.15
C LEU A 20 9.84 1.46 2.56
N SER A 21 9.71 0.60 1.55
CA SER A 21 10.83 0.25 0.67
C SER A 21 10.98 1.31 -0.41
N LEU A 22 12.20 1.78 -0.59
CA LEU A 22 12.55 2.84 -1.51
C LEU A 22 13.67 2.36 -2.46
N ALA A 23 13.53 2.69 -3.74
CA ALA A 23 14.58 2.51 -4.73
C ALA A 23 15.04 3.87 -5.26
N ALA A 24 16.34 4.00 -5.54
CA ALA A 24 16.89 5.21 -6.14
C ALA A 24 16.25 5.48 -7.51
N ALA A 25 15.85 6.73 -7.75
CA ALA A 25 15.28 7.20 -9.01
C ALA A 25 15.98 8.52 -9.45
N PRO A 26 15.97 8.88 -10.75
CA PRO A 26 16.69 10.06 -11.24
C PRO A 26 16.33 11.38 -10.53
N ALA A 27 15.10 11.51 -10.04
CA ALA A 27 14.57 12.71 -9.38
C ALA A 27 14.34 12.53 -7.87
N GLY A 28 14.89 11.47 -7.25
CA GLY A 28 14.69 11.19 -5.82
C GLY A 28 14.58 9.70 -5.54
N TRP A 29 13.49 9.31 -4.88
CA TRP A 29 13.24 7.93 -4.47
C TRP A 29 11.90 7.46 -5.00
N ARG A 30 11.86 6.24 -5.53
CA ARG A 30 10.62 5.57 -5.91
C ARG A 30 10.16 4.67 -4.77
N ILE A 31 8.88 4.76 -4.41
CA ILE A 31 8.25 3.83 -3.46
C ILE A 31 8.09 2.47 -4.14
N THR A 32 8.68 1.41 -3.58
CA THR A 32 8.62 0.04 -4.13
C THR A 32 7.81 -0.94 -3.28
N SER A 33 7.20 -0.48 -2.20
CA SER A 33 6.27 -1.25 -1.37
C SER A 33 4.89 -0.59 -1.32
N VAL A 34 3.82 -1.38 -1.14
CA VAL A 34 2.47 -0.85 -0.89
C VAL A 34 2.42 -0.16 0.48
N PRO A 35 2.06 1.14 0.57
CA PRO A 35 1.94 1.84 1.84
C PRO A 35 0.73 1.35 2.65
N LEU A 36 0.88 1.14 3.95
CA LEU A 36 -0.18 0.61 4.82
C LEU A 36 -1.05 1.70 5.44
N HIS A 37 -0.55 2.92 5.62
CA HIS A 37 -1.21 3.93 6.45
C HIS A 37 -1.35 5.29 5.76
N SER A 38 -0.35 5.70 4.98
CA SER A 38 -0.29 6.98 4.28
C SER A 38 -1.37 7.11 3.22
N LYS A 39 -2.20 8.15 3.34
CA LYS A 39 -3.33 8.36 2.42
C LYS A 39 -2.88 8.85 1.05
N ASP A 40 -1.81 9.63 1.03
CA ASP A 40 -1.34 10.31 -0.17
C ASP A 40 -0.25 9.54 -0.93
N LEU A 41 0.38 8.55 -0.28
CA LEU A 41 1.46 7.76 -0.88
C LEU A 41 0.93 6.48 -1.50
N SER A 42 1.47 6.16 -2.67
CA SER A 42 1.21 4.92 -3.38
C SER A 42 2.50 4.27 -3.90
N PHE A 43 2.39 2.98 -4.21
CA PHE A 43 3.44 2.28 -4.93
C PHE A 43 3.80 3.01 -6.22
N GLY A 44 5.08 3.08 -6.56
CA GLY A 44 5.55 3.69 -7.80
C GLY A 44 5.68 5.21 -7.75
N ASP A 45 5.14 5.89 -6.74
CA ASP A 45 5.32 7.34 -6.56
C ASP A 45 6.80 7.67 -6.43
N CYS A 46 7.19 8.77 -7.08
CA CYS A 46 8.53 9.35 -6.96
C CYS A 46 8.46 10.48 -5.93
N VAL A 47 9.24 10.37 -4.86
CA VAL A 47 9.29 11.34 -3.76
C VAL A 47 10.68 11.93 -3.62
N THR A 48 10.74 13.21 -3.24
CA THR A 48 11.96 13.82 -2.70
C THR A 48 11.87 13.80 -1.19
N LEU A 49 12.95 13.41 -0.53
CA LEU A 49 12.98 13.20 0.91
C LEU A 49 13.97 14.14 1.58
N GLU A 50 13.64 14.55 2.79
CA GLU A 50 14.54 15.23 3.72
C GLU A 50 14.95 14.26 4.82
N ALA A 51 16.24 14.20 5.12
CA ALA A 51 16.73 13.40 6.23
C ALA A 51 16.43 14.09 7.57
N LEU A 52 15.78 13.36 8.46
CA LEU A 52 15.64 13.67 9.88
C LEU A 52 16.58 12.73 10.68
N PRO A 53 16.83 12.98 11.97
CA PRO A 53 17.74 12.14 12.77
C PRO A 53 17.43 10.63 12.70
N ASP A 54 16.14 10.26 12.70
CA ASP A 54 15.69 8.87 12.76
C ASP A 54 14.65 8.50 11.68
N ALA A 55 14.40 9.38 10.71
CA ALA A 55 13.34 9.20 9.71
C ALA A 55 13.63 9.99 8.42
N LEU A 56 12.81 9.75 7.41
CA LEU A 56 12.78 10.55 6.18
C LEU A 56 11.44 11.27 6.09
N ARG A 57 11.44 12.58 5.81
CA ARG A 57 10.21 13.36 5.58
C ARG A 57 9.98 13.56 4.09
N VAL A 58 8.75 13.33 3.62
CA VAL A 58 8.36 13.63 2.23
C VAL A 58 8.25 15.14 2.03
N LEU A 59 9.07 15.69 1.12
CA LEU A 59 9.00 17.10 0.71
C LEU A 59 8.07 17.29 -0.48
N SER A 60 8.29 16.51 -1.52
CA SER A 60 7.52 16.56 -2.76
C SER A 60 7.26 15.17 -3.29
N MET A 61 6.22 15.05 -4.10
CA MET A 61 5.75 13.79 -4.65
C MET A 61 5.26 14.01 -6.08
N GLN A 62 5.60 13.07 -6.95
CA GLN A 62 5.06 12.90 -8.28
C GLN A 62 4.39 11.53 -8.35
N ALA A 63 3.11 11.52 -8.74
CA ALA A 63 2.33 10.29 -8.82
C ALA A 63 2.90 9.30 -9.84
N GLY A 64 2.98 8.03 -9.45
CA GLY A 64 3.50 6.92 -10.27
C GLY A 64 2.47 6.27 -11.20
N GLY A 65 1.22 6.76 -11.23
CA GLY A 65 0.11 6.15 -11.98
C GLY A 65 -0.61 5.02 -11.24
N TRP A 66 -0.26 4.80 -9.97
CA TRP A 66 -0.93 3.83 -9.10
C TRP A 66 -1.64 4.56 -7.98
N THR A 67 -2.62 3.90 -7.40
CA THR A 67 -3.34 4.34 -6.20
C THR A 67 -3.40 3.20 -5.19
N THR A 68 -3.52 3.54 -3.91
CA THR A 68 -3.56 2.57 -2.82
C THR A 68 -4.93 2.55 -2.14
N LEU A 69 -5.62 1.42 -2.24
CA LEU A 69 -6.86 1.15 -1.52
C LEU A 69 -6.56 0.38 -0.23
N ARG A 70 -7.37 0.61 0.80
CA ARG A 70 -7.22 -0.05 2.10
C ARG A 70 -8.55 -0.56 2.58
N SER A 71 -8.55 -1.78 3.12
CA SER A 71 -9.75 -2.34 3.69
C SER A 71 -10.18 -1.59 4.96
N ARG A 72 -11.49 -1.53 5.18
CA ARG A 72 -12.17 -0.99 6.36
C ARG A 72 -12.28 -1.99 7.50
N CYS A 73 -12.13 -3.28 7.19
CA CYS A 73 -12.10 -4.36 8.16
C CYS A 73 -10.96 -5.35 7.87
N PRO A 74 -10.57 -6.19 8.84
CA PRO A 74 -9.61 -7.27 8.60
C PRO A 74 -10.11 -8.23 7.53
N ILE A 75 -9.26 -8.55 6.55
CA ILE A 75 -9.54 -9.52 5.49
C ILE A 75 -8.55 -10.68 5.64
N PRO A 76 -9.00 -11.90 5.99
CA PRO A 76 -8.11 -13.04 6.14
C PRO A 76 -7.31 -13.31 4.86
N LYS A 77 -5.99 -13.46 5.02
CA LYS A 77 -5.13 -13.85 3.91
C LYS A 77 -5.53 -15.25 3.42
N SER A 78 -5.83 -15.37 2.13
CA SER A 78 -6.07 -16.66 1.48
C SER A 78 -5.30 -16.74 0.17
N ALA A 79 -4.85 -17.95 -0.19
CA ALA A 79 -4.12 -18.16 -1.44
C ALA A 79 -4.96 -17.76 -2.66
N ALA A 80 -6.26 -18.07 -2.65
CA ALA A 80 -7.18 -17.69 -3.72
C ALA A 80 -7.25 -16.18 -3.93
N LEU A 81 -7.38 -15.39 -2.85
CA LEU A 81 -7.41 -13.93 -2.95
C LEU A 81 -6.07 -13.37 -3.46
N VAL A 82 -4.94 -13.90 -2.96
CA VAL A 82 -3.61 -13.49 -3.43
C VAL A 82 -3.47 -13.78 -4.93
N CYS A 83 -3.85 -14.97 -5.40
CA CYS A 83 -3.82 -15.32 -6.82
C CYS A 83 -4.74 -14.44 -7.67
N GLU A 84 -5.95 -14.13 -7.20
CA GLU A 84 -6.87 -13.24 -7.90
C GLU A 84 -6.22 -11.86 -8.08
N ILE A 85 -5.72 -11.26 -7.00
CA ILE A 85 -5.09 -9.92 -7.04
C ILE A 85 -3.85 -9.92 -7.95
N THR A 86 -2.95 -10.89 -7.82
CA THR A 86 -1.72 -10.92 -8.63
C THR A 86 -2.00 -11.21 -10.10
N SER A 87 -3.06 -11.97 -10.42
CA SER A 87 -3.48 -12.19 -11.82
C SER A 87 -3.95 -10.92 -12.54
N LEU A 88 -4.35 -9.91 -11.78
CA LEU A 88 -4.72 -8.58 -12.27
C LEU A 88 -3.52 -7.64 -12.40
N GLY A 89 -2.31 -8.12 -12.05
CA GLY A 89 -1.10 -7.29 -12.02
C GLY A 89 -1.06 -6.33 -10.83
N TRP A 90 -1.90 -6.52 -9.82
CA TRP A 90 -1.95 -5.64 -8.65
C TRP A 90 -0.99 -6.09 -7.56
N LEU A 91 -0.61 -5.17 -6.68
CA LEU A 91 0.25 -5.45 -5.54
C LEU A 91 -0.54 -5.41 -4.24
N VAL A 92 -0.10 -6.18 -3.27
CA VAL A 92 -0.85 -6.39 -2.03
C VAL A 92 0.05 -6.47 -0.81
N ARG A 93 -0.40 -5.89 0.29
CA ARG A 93 0.25 -5.98 1.60
C ARG A 93 -0.79 -6.10 2.71
N TRP A 94 -0.51 -6.94 3.70
CA TRP A 94 -1.33 -7.04 4.91
C TRP A 94 -0.65 -6.31 6.05
N ALA A 95 -1.44 -5.53 6.80
CA ALA A 95 -1.04 -5.02 8.10
C ALA A 95 -1.10 -6.15 9.16
N PRO A 96 -0.33 -6.04 10.27
CA PRO A 96 -0.44 -6.98 11.39
C PRO A 96 -1.86 -7.11 11.97
N SER A 97 -2.67 -6.05 11.85
CA SER A 97 -4.08 -6.04 12.24
C SER A 97 -5.01 -6.85 11.32
N GLY A 98 -4.48 -7.44 10.25
CA GLY A 98 -5.25 -8.17 9.23
C GLY A 98 -5.90 -7.29 8.18
N HIS A 99 -5.74 -5.97 8.24
CA HIS A 99 -6.22 -5.06 7.19
C HIS A 99 -5.37 -5.22 5.93
N LEU A 100 -6.04 -5.09 4.79
CA LEU A 100 -5.47 -5.27 3.47
C LEU A 100 -5.20 -3.92 2.83
N ALA A 101 -4.03 -3.74 2.23
CA ALA A 101 -3.74 -2.64 1.32
C ALA A 101 -3.47 -3.19 -0.09
N LEU A 102 -4.06 -2.57 -1.09
CA LEU A 102 -3.91 -2.89 -2.52
C LEU A 102 -3.31 -1.69 -3.22
N ALA A 103 -2.20 -1.88 -3.93
CA ALA A 103 -1.79 -0.91 -4.94
C ALA A 103 -2.27 -1.37 -6.32
N VAL A 104 -2.98 -0.49 -7.00
CA VAL A 104 -3.62 -0.76 -8.30
C VAL A 104 -3.33 0.39 -9.27
N PRO A 105 -3.26 0.13 -10.59
CA PRO A 105 -3.24 1.19 -11.58
C PRO A 105 -4.48 2.07 -11.45
N ILE A 106 -4.30 3.40 -11.53
CA ILE A 106 -5.38 4.36 -11.25
C ILE A 106 -6.59 4.19 -12.17
N GLU A 107 -6.37 3.74 -13.41
CA GLU A 107 -7.39 3.43 -14.40
C GLU A 107 -8.25 2.20 -14.06
N LEU A 108 -7.84 1.40 -13.07
CA LEU A 108 -8.55 0.21 -12.59
C LEU A 108 -9.19 0.41 -11.21
N LEU A 109 -9.27 1.64 -10.71
CA LEU A 109 -9.74 1.98 -9.37
C LEU A 109 -11.13 1.36 -9.07
N GLU A 110 -12.12 1.58 -9.92
CA GLU A 110 -13.49 1.07 -9.71
C GLU A 110 -13.54 -0.47 -9.59
N ARG A 111 -12.72 -1.16 -10.39
CA ARG A 111 -12.62 -2.62 -10.35
C ARG A 111 -12.01 -3.09 -9.02
N ALA A 112 -11.02 -2.35 -8.52
CA ALA A 112 -10.35 -2.67 -7.27
C ALA A 112 -11.26 -2.41 -6.05
N GLU A 113 -12.05 -1.33 -6.09
CA GLU A 113 -13.08 -1.04 -5.08
C GLU A 113 -14.11 -2.17 -5.02
N ALA A 114 -14.64 -2.61 -6.16
CA ALA A 114 -15.59 -3.71 -6.21
C ALA A 114 -15.03 -5.05 -5.69
N LEU A 115 -13.74 -5.32 -5.91
CA LEU A 115 -13.07 -6.50 -5.33
C LEU A 115 -12.96 -6.36 -3.82
N LEU A 116 -12.54 -5.19 -3.34
CA LEU A 116 -12.33 -4.92 -1.92
C LEU A 116 -13.65 -5.01 -1.14
N ASP A 117 -14.71 -4.36 -1.62
CA ASP A 117 -16.05 -4.41 -1.03
C ASP A 117 -16.57 -5.86 -0.90
N ARG A 118 -16.38 -6.68 -1.95
CA ARG A 118 -16.75 -8.10 -1.93
C ARG A 118 -15.97 -8.88 -0.86
N CYS A 119 -14.67 -8.61 -0.72
CA CYS A 119 -13.83 -9.28 0.28
C CYS A 119 -14.20 -8.87 1.72
N GLU A 120 -14.49 -7.59 1.93
CA GLU A 120 -14.95 -7.07 3.22
C GLU A 120 -16.29 -7.67 3.63
N ALA A 121 -17.27 -7.68 2.73
CA ALA A 121 -18.58 -8.28 3.00
C ALA A 121 -18.45 -9.75 3.43
N ARG A 122 -17.64 -10.54 2.70
CA ARG A 122 -17.37 -11.95 3.06
C ARG A 122 -16.70 -12.08 4.43
N SER A 123 -15.77 -11.20 4.75
CA SER A 123 -15.03 -11.23 6.01
C SER A 123 -15.94 -10.91 7.21
N ILE A 124 -16.84 -9.94 7.06
CA ILE A 124 -17.84 -9.57 8.06
C ILE A 124 -18.82 -10.73 8.29
N ILE A 125 -19.35 -11.34 7.22
CA ILE A 125 -20.26 -12.49 7.33
C ILE A 125 -19.59 -13.64 8.07
N ALA A 126 -18.37 -14.02 7.66
CA ALA A 126 -17.63 -15.10 8.29
C ALA A 126 -17.25 -14.83 9.76
N ALA A 127 -17.07 -13.56 10.14
CA ALA A 127 -16.86 -13.17 11.54
C ALA A 127 -18.15 -13.33 12.36
N PHE A 128 -19.29 -12.92 11.80
CA PHE A 128 -20.60 -13.08 12.43
C PHE A 128 -21.00 -14.54 12.62
N GLU A 129 -20.74 -15.41 11.64
CA GLU A 129 -21.03 -16.84 11.73
C GLU A 129 -20.23 -17.56 12.83
N ARG A 130 -18.98 -17.14 13.07
CA ARG A 130 -18.12 -17.71 14.13
C ARG A 130 -18.48 -17.25 15.54
N ALA A 131 -19.23 -16.16 15.67
CA ALA A 131 -19.66 -15.62 16.96
C ALA A 131 -20.98 -16.23 17.47
N LYS A 132 -21.62 -17.08 16.66
CA LYS A 132 -22.80 -17.87 17.02
C LYS A 132 -22.40 -19.22 17.60
#